data_AF-A0A8I0E5N9-F1
#
_entry.id   AF-A0A8I0E5N9-F1
#
_cell.length_a   1.000
_cell.length_b   1.000
_cell.length_c   1.000
_cell.angle_alpha   90.00
_cell.angle_beta   90.00
_cell.angle_gamma   90.00
#
_symmetry.space_group_name_H-M   'P 1'
#
loop_
_entity.id
_entity.type
_entity.pdbx_description
1 polymer ?
#
loop_
_entity_poly.entity_id
_entity_poly.type
_entity_poly.pdbx_seq_one_letter_code
_entity_poly.pdbx_strand_id
1 'polypeptide(L)'
;MSSSFSPSSPPPLPMQFTTPVLLDAAPFRLTPSSRVLLIGSCFAEEVGRHMTDALPQGHALVNPSGVLYNARSIALLLRTLLRCSPPSDDFLFQGHDGLWRSWLHSGAFVGDTRAQCRTLVTDHLHAGAEMLAQADVLFLTFSTTHLYRLAERPDVVVANCHKASADTFVEDNDSLAALLDLWRSTLELLRAHRPDLRVIFTLSPYRYRKYGLHTSQVDKAKLFLLIDALTATDVHSSYFPAYEILMDELRDYRFYKPDMLHPSEQAVHYIWERLRDWCFSPALLEFECERAALRREAAHRPLHPDSDAHRTFEQKHRERLQLFRQKWGTAAI
;
A
#
# COMPACT_ATOMS: atom_id res chain seq x y z
N MET A 1 -43.87 -29.33 34.26
CA MET A 1 -42.45 -29.76 34.32
C MET A 1 -41.65 -28.79 33.47
N SER A 2 -41.06 -27.75 34.08
CA SER A 2 -40.21 -26.78 33.41
C SER A 2 -38.76 -27.10 33.73
N SER A 3 -38.02 -27.65 32.76
CA SER A 3 -36.58 -27.86 32.87
C SER A 3 -35.86 -26.52 32.70
N SER A 4 -35.28 -26.02 33.80
CA SER A 4 -34.37 -24.89 33.81
C SER A 4 -33.07 -25.25 33.08
N PHE A 5 -32.82 -24.63 31.92
CA PHE A 5 -31.49 -24.60 31.32
C PHE A 5 -30.63 -23.63 32.13
N SER A 6 -29.62 -24.17 32.82
CA SER A 6 -28.56 -23.36 33.43
C SER A 6 -27.38 -23.36 32.45
N PRO A 7 -26.97 -22.22 31.87
CA PRO A 7 -25.74 -22.19 31.08
C PRO A 7 -24.57 -22.23 32.06
N SER A 8 -23.87 -23.37 32.12
CA SER A 8 -22.59 -23.46 32.81
C SER A 8 -21.64 -22.45 32.18
N SER A 9 -21.25 -21.41 32.92
CA SER A 9 -20.25 -20.45 32.48
C SER A 9 -18.94 -21.19 32.17
N PRO A 10 -18.31 -20.94 31.02
CA PRO A 10 -17.02 -21.55 30.73
C PRO A 10 -15.99 -21.14 31.80
N PRO A 11 -15.00 -21.99 32.10
CA PRO A 11 -13.95 -21.67 33.06
C PRO A 11 -13.24 -20.37 32.67
N PRO A 12 -12.77 -19.57 33.65
CA PRO A 12 -12.09 -18.32 33.37
C PRO A 12 -10.84 -18.58 32.51
N LEU A 13 -10.77 -17.91 31.36
CA LEU A 13 -9.60 -17.97 30.49
C LEU A 13 -8.38 -17.40 31.25
N PRO A 14 -7.17 -17.96 31.05
CA PRO A 14 -5.96 -17.39 31.62
C PRO A 14 -5.80 -15.93 31.17
N MET A 15 -5.23 -15.10 32.05
CA MET A 15 -4.97 -13.70 31.75
C MET A 15 -4.14 -13.57 30.46
N GLN A 16 -4.69 -12.87 29.46
CA GLN A 16 -3.99 -12.52 28.22
C GLN A 16 -3.56 -11.05 28.29
N PHE A 17 -2.26 -10.80 28.13
CA PHE A 17 -1.70 -9.45 28.13
C PHE A 17 -1.76 -8.77 26.75
N THR A 18 -2.19 -9.50 25.73
CA THR A 18 -2.38 -8.99 24.36
C THR A 18 -3.80 -9.30 23.90
N THR A 19 -4.37 -8.40 23.11
CA THR A 19 -5.68 -8.60 22.47
C THR A 19 -5.45 -8.60 20.96
N PRO A 20 -5.08 -9.76 20.38
CA PRO A 20 -4.72 -9.81 18.97
C PRO A 20 -5.92 -9.48 18.09
N VAL A 21 -5.71 -8.66 17.06
CA VAL A 21 -6.78 -8.37 16.10
C VAL A 21 -7.07 -9.65 15.33
N LEU A 22 -8.31 -10.13 15.41
CA LEU A 22 -8.74 -11.32 14.69
C LEU A 22 -8.89 -10.98 13.20
N LEU A 23 -8.29 -11.82 12.36
CA LEU A 23 -8.43 -11.74 10.92
C LEU A 23 -9.30 -12.91 10.46
N ASP A 24 -10.36 -12.60 9.71
CA ASP A 24 -11.07 -13.63 8.97
C ASP A 24 -10.13 -14.31 7.98
N ALA A 25 -10.42 -15.57 7.63
CA ALA A 25 -9.60 -16.29 6.67
C ALA A 25 -9.53 -15.51 5.33
N ALA A 26 -8.33 -15.23 4.84
CA ALA A 26 -8.19 -14.50 3.59
C ALA A 26 -8.90 -15.26 2.45
N PRO A 27 -9.72 -14.59 1.62
CA PRO A 27 -10.46 -15.23 0.53
C PRO A 27 -9.59 -15.57 -0.69
N PHE A 28 -8.29 -15.35 -0.58
CA PHE A 28 -7.28 -15.61 -1.60
C PHE A 28 -5.95 -15.99 -0.96
N ARG A 29 -5.01 -16.47 -1.77
CA ARG A 29 -3.60 -16.62 -1.38
C ARG A 29 -2.69 -16.08 -2.47
N LEU A 30 -1.69 -15.31 -2.07
CA LEU A 30 -0.57 -14.91 -2.92
C LEU A 30 0.39 -16.08 -3.09
N THR A 31 0.83 -16.26 -4.34
CA THR A 31 1.78 -17.28 -4.76
C THR A 31 2.99 -16.59 -5.40
N PRO A 32 4.09 -17.31 -5.66
CA PRO A 32 5.20 -16.73 -6.40
C PRO A 32 4.79 -16.18 -7.78
N SER A 33 3.75 -16.73 -8.42
CA SER A 33 3.27 -16.19 -9.70
C SER A 33 2.37 -14.95 -9.56
N SER A 34 1.96 -14.59 -8.35
CA SER A 34 1.01 -13.51 -8.13
C SER A 34 1.62 -12.14 -8.42
N ARG A 35 0.79 -11.22 -8.93
CA ARG A 35 1.14 -9.82 -9.20
C ARG A 35 0.31 -8.87 -8.37
N VAL A 36 0.98 -7.88 -7.78
CA VAL A 36 0.41 -6.99 -6.78
C VAL A 36 0.67 -5.53 -7.13
N LEU A 37 -0.41 -4.75 -7.13
CA LEU A 37 -0.34 -3.29 -7.19
C LEU A 37 -0.71 -2.72 -5.81
N LEU A 38 0.12 -1.83 -5.27
CA LEU A 38 -0.16 -1.14 -4.01
C LEU A 38 -0.27 0.37 -4.26
N ILE A 39 -1.38 0.99 -3.86
CA ILE A 39 -1.61 2.42 -4.01
C ILE A 39 -2.11 3.01 -2.68
N GLY A 40 -1.52 4.12 -2.25
CA GLY A 40 -2.06 4.90 -1.14
C GLY A 40 -1.01 5.68 -0.37
N SER A 41 -1.24 5.81 0.93
CA SER A 41 -0.44 6.64 1.84
C SER A 41 1.03 6.20 1.95
N CYS A 42 1.87 6.95 2.68
CA CYS A 42 3.24 6.56 2.99
C CYS A 42 3.34 5.18 3.66
N PHE A 43 2.31 4.76 4.40
CA PHE A 43 2.26 3.40 4.95
C PHE A 43 2.19 2.31 3.87
N ALA A 44 1.58 2.61 2.71
CA ALA A 44 1.60 1.70 1.57
C ALA A 44 3.01 1.50 1.01
N GLU A 45 3.90 2.49 1.12
CA GLU A 45 5.30 2.36 0.70
C GLU A 45 6.10 1.47 1.66
N GLU A 46 5.88 1.64 2.97
CA GLU A 46 6.52 0.83 4.00
C GLU A 46 6.14 -0.66 3.84
N VAL A 47 4.84 -0.97 3.71
CA VAL A 47 4.35 -2.33 3.46
C VAL A 47 4.75 -2.81 2.05
N GLY A 48 4.67 -1.93 1.05
CA GLY A 48 5.00 -2.22 -0.33
C GLY A 48 6.46 -2.61 -0.53
N ARG A 49 7.39 -2.02 0.23
CA ARG A 49 8.80 -2.43 0.24
C ARG A 49 8.95 -3.89 0.67
N HIS A 50 8.27 -4.31 1.73
CA HIS A 50 8.27 -5.71 2.14
C HIS A 50 7.61 -6.63 1.11
N MET A 51 6.51 -6.19 0.47
CA MET A 51 5.86 -6.94 -0.61
C MET A 51 6.78 -7.16 -1.81
N THR A 52 7.49 -6.11 -2.26
CA THR A 52 8.51 -6.19 -3.32
C THR A 52 9.66 -7.11 -2.90
N ASP A 53 10.06 -7.06 -1.63
CA ASP A 53 11.08 -7.94 -1.06
C ASP A 53 10.63 -9.39 -0.86
N ALA A 54 9.33 -9.68 -0.95
CA ALA A 54 8.77 -11.03 -0.85
C ALA A 54 8.33 -11.68 -2.18
N LEU A 55 7.91 -10.90 -3.18
CA LEU A 55 7.49 -11.41 -4.50
C LEU A 55 8.59 -11.31 -5.57
N PRO A 56 8.62 -12.18 -6.59
CA PRO A 56 9.59 -12.10 -7.70
C PRO A 56 9.79 -10.68 -8.27
N GLN A 57 10.96 -10.43 -8.85
CA GLN A 57 11.27 -9.12 -9.40
C GLN A 57 10.20 -8.69 -10.42
N GLY A 58 9.69 -7.46 -10.24
CA GLY A 58 8.64 -6.90 -11.11
C GLY A 58 7.22 -7.43 -10.84
N HIS A 59 7.00 -8.29 -9.85
CA HIS A 59 5.66 -8.76 -9.47
C HIS A 59 4.93 -7.84 -8.49
N ALA A 60 5.63 -6.87 -7.89
CA ALA A 60 5.03 -5.84 -7.07
C ALA A 60 5.35 -4.46 -7.63
N LEU A 61 4.33 -3.61 -7.75
CA LEU A 61 4.50 -2.18 -8.05
C LEU A 61 3.83 -1.36 -6.95
N VAL A 62 4.56 -0.39 -6.41
CA VAL A 62 4.13 0.43 -5.29
C VAL A 62 4.02 1.87 -5.74
N ASN A 63 2.85 2.49 -5.52
CA ASN A 63 2.58 3.89 -5.76
C ASN A 63 3.14 4.39 -7.11
N PRO A 64 2.63 3.92 -8.26
CA PRO A 64 3.15 4.30 -9.57
C PRO A 64 3.13 5.81 -9.81
N SER A 65 2.24 6.58 -9.18
CA SER A 65 2.21 8.06 -9.22
C SER A 65 2.69 8.72 -7.91
N GLY A 66 3.35 7.95 -7.05
CA GLY A 66 3.78 8.34 -5.70
C GLY A 66 2.66 8.31 -4.65
N VAL A 67 2.99 8.69 -3.42
CA VAL A 67 2.06 8.67 -2.27
C VAL A 67 0.79 9.47 -2.53
N LEU A 68 -0.36 8.83 -2.31
CA LEU A 68 -1.69 9.44 -2.34
C LEU A 68 -2.40 9.21 -1.00
N TYR A 69 -2.79 10.29 -0.32
CA TYR A 69 -3.36 10.19 1.03
C TYR A 69 -4.88 10.04 1.04
N ASN A 70 -5.58 10.75 0.16
CA ASN A 70 -7.03 10.81 0.17
C ASN A 70 -7.65 9.80 -0.81
N ALA A 71 -8.80 9.26 -0.44
CA ALA A 71 -9.47 8.21 -1.20
C ALA A 71 -9.90 8.68 -2.61
N ARG A 72 -10.20 9.98 -2.80
CA ARG A 72 -10.56 10.50 -4.12
C ARG A 72 -9.41 10.50 -5.11
N SER A 73 -8.23 10.98 -4.71
CA SER A 73 -7.04 10.97 -5.57
C SER A 73 -6.65 9.56 -5.99
N ILE A 74 -6.81 8.57 -5.10
CA ILE A 74 -6.57 7.16 -5.41
C ILE A 74 -7.55 6.66 -6.48
N ALA A 75 -8.85 6.94 -6.33
CA ALA A 75 -9.85 6.57 -7.34
C ALA A 75 -9.60 7.24 -8.70
N LEU A 76 -9.19 8.52 -8.70
CA LEU A 76 -8.83 9.25 -9.92
C LEU A 76 -7.61 8.61 -10.61
N LEU A 77 -6.58 8.22 -9.85
CA LEU A 77 -5.43 7.49 -10.39
C LEU A 77 -5.88 6.19 -11.05
N LEU A 78 -6.68 5.36 -10.37
CA LEU A 78 -7.15 4.08 -10.92
C LEU A 78 -7.90 4.27 -12.25
N ARG A 79 -8.76 5.29 -12.34
CA ARG A 79 -9.46 5.62 -13.59
C ARG A 79 -8.50 6.05 -14.70
N THR A 80 -7.46 6.81 -14.37
CA THR A 80 -6.41 7.20 -15.32
C THR A 80 -5.63 5.98 -15.80
N LEU A 81 -5.25 5.06 -14.90
CA LEU A 81 -4.56 3.81 -15.26
C LEU A 81 -5.43 2.94 -16.18
N LEU A 82 -6.72 2.78 -15.89
CA LEU A 82 -7.65 2.00 -16.72
C LEU A 82 -7.81 2.60 -18.13
N ARG A 83 -7.78 3.93 -18.25
CA ARG A 83 -7.84 4.63 -19.56
C ARG A 83 -6.50 4.61 -20.30
N CYS A 84 -5.40 4.37 -19.59
CA CYS A 84 -4.03 4.47 -20.10
C CYS A 84 -3.79 5.77 -20.89
N SER A 85 -4.32 6.89 -20.39
CA SER A 85 -4.25 8.19 -21.06
C SER A 85 -3.52 9.19 -20.18
N PRO A 86 -2.42 9.81 -20.65
CA PRO A 86 -1.65 10.76 -19.86
C PRO A 86 -2.51 11.98 -19.51
N PRO A 87 -2.35 12.55 -18.30
CA PRO A 87 -3.00 13.81 -17.97
C PRO A 87 -2.61 14.91 -18.97
N SER A 88 -3.52 15.86 -19.20
CA SER A 88 -3.21 17.06 -19.97
C SER A 88 -1.95 17.76 -19.44
N ASP A 89 -1.18 18.35 -20.34
CA ASP A 89 -0.02 19.18 -19.99
C ASP A 89 -0.41 20.36 -19.08
N ASP A 90 -1.69 20.71 -18.97
CA ASP A 90 -2.22 21.72 -18.03
C ASP A 90 -2.14 21.28 -16.56
N PHE A 91 -1.88 20.01 -16.27
CA PHE A 91 -1.59 19.53 -14.91
C PHE A 91 -0.10 19.67 -14.55
N LEU A 92 0.74 20.04 -15.52
CA LEU A 92 2.15 20.30 -15.30
C LEU A 92 2.38 21.79 -15.02
N PHE A 93 3.20 22.09 -14.02
CA PHE A 93 3.53 23.46 -13.64
C PHE A 93 4.99 23.58 -13.25
N GLN A 94 5.54 24.79 -13.35
CA GLN A 94 6.89 25.11 -12.91
C GLN A 94 6.84 25.69 -11.49
N GLY A 95 7.61 25.12 -10.57
CA GLY A 95 7.75 25.67 -9.22
C GLY A 95 8.67 26.90 -9.19
N HIS A 96 8.72 27.58 -8.04
CA HIS A 96 9.58 28.76 -7.84
C HIS A 96 11.08 28.47 -7.99
N ASP A 97 11.48 27.20 -7.86
CA ASP A 97 12.85 26.73 -8.06
C ASP A 97 13.17 26.40 -9.53
N GLY A 98 12.24 26.67 -10.45
CA GLY A 98 12.41 26.43 -11.89
C GLY A 98 12.14 24.99 -12.33
N LEU A 99 11.86 24.07 -11.41
CA LEU A 99 11.62 22.66 -11.74
C LEU A 99 10.15 22.40 -12.09
N TRP A 100 9.92 21.53 -13.06
CA TRP A 100 8.59 21.11 -13.52
C TRP A 100 8.05 19.95 -12.71
N ARG A 101 6.76 20.02 -12.38
CA ARG A 101 6.03 19.08 -11.51
C ARG A 101 4.64 18.82 -12.04
N SER A 102 3.99 17.77 -11.52
CA SER A 102 2.58 17.47 -11.80
C SER A 102 1.72 17.62 -10.56
N TRP A 103 0.59 18.33 -10.67
CA TRP A 103 -0.40 18.44 -9.60
C TRP A 103 -1.02 17.09 -9.22
N LEU A 104 -0.98 16.11 -10.11
CA LEU A 104 -1.58 14.78 -9.92
C LEU A 104 -0.61 13.72 -9.39
N HIS A 105 0.65 14.10 -9.12
CA HIS A 105 1.69 13.18 -8.67
C HIS A 105 2.39 13.67 -7.39
N SER A 106 3.07 12.75 -6.71
CA SER A 106 3.86 13.10 -5.52
C SER A 106 5.07 13.98 -5.86
N GLY A 107 5.75 14.49 -4.82
CA GLY A 107 6.96 15.31 -4.96
C GLY A 107 8.17 14.59 -5.58
N ALA A 108 8.09 13.29 -5.88
CA ALA A 108 9.12 12.57 -6.63
C ALA A 108 9.06 12.84 -8.15
N PHE A 109 7.94 13.34 -8.65
CA PHE A 109 7.71 13.58 -10.08
C PHE A 109 8.17 14.98 -10.48
N VAL A 110 9.48 15.12 -10.63
CA VAL A 110 10.16 16.39 -10.91
C VAL A 110 11.03 16.25 -12.16
N GLY A 111 11.00 17.24 -13.05
CA GLY A 111 11.89 17.33 -14.21
C GLY A 111 12.44 18.74 -14.39
N ASP A 112 13.64 18.87 -14.96
CA ASP A 112 14.23 20.19 -15.23
C ASP A 112 13.46 20.94 -16.32
N THR A 113 12.76 20.20 -17.19
CA THR A 113 11.93 20.72 -18.27
C THR A 113 10.52 20.12 -18.24
N ARG A 114 9.55 20.82 -18.85
CA ARG A 114 8.17 20.32 -19.02
C ARG A 114 8.14 18.97 -19.71
N ALA A 115 8.97 18.79 -20.74
CA ALA A 115 9.05 17.56 -21.51
C ALA A 115 9.56 16.39 -20.65
N GLN A 116 10.60 16.59 -19.84
CA GLN A 116 11.10 15.55 -18.93
C GLN A 116 10.06 15.16 -17.88
N CYS A 117 9.39 16.14 -17.28
CA CYS A 117 8.32 15.87 -16.31
C CYS A 117 7.17 15.09 -16.96
N ARG A 118 6.78 15.45 -18.20
CA ARG A 118 5.76 14.73 -18.98
C ARG A 118 6.17 13.30 -19.27
N THR A 119 7.41 13.07 -19.71
CA THR A 119 7.94 11.72 -19.97
C THR A 119 7.88 10.89 -18.69
N LEU A 120 8.39 11.43 -17.56
CA LEU A 120 8.36 10.74 -16.28
C LEU A 120 6.93 10.34 -15.85
N VAL A 121 5.97 11.26 -15.95
CA VAL A 121 4.55 10.99 -15.65
C VAL A 121 3.97 9.92 -16.57
N THR A 122 4.31 9.97 -17.86
CA THR A 122 3.77 9.04 -18.87
C THR A 122 4.34 7.64 -18.71
N ASP A 123 5.64 7.51 -18.44
CA ASP A 123 6.30 6.23 -18.24
C ASP A 123 5.73 5.50 -17.01
N HIS A 124 5.51 6.24 -15.92
CA HIS A 124 4.91 5.72 -14.71
C HIS A 124 3.41 5.38 -14.86
N LEU A 125 2.67 6.15 -15.67
CA LEU A 125 1.31 5.78 -16.07
C LEU A 125 1.31 4.44 -16.81
N HIS A 126 2.19 4.26 -17.79
CA HIS A 126 2.25 3.01 -18.55
C HIS A 126 2.63 1.82 -17.65
N ALA A 127 3.64 1.97 -16.79
CA ALA A 127 4.01 0.93 -15.83
C ALA A 127 2.86 0.59 -14.86
N GLY A 128 2.14 1.60 -14.37
CA GLY A 128 0.97 1.43 -13.51
C GLY A 128 -0.19 0.73 -14.22
N ALA A 129 -0.48 1.11 -15.47
CA ALA A 129 -1.54 0.53 -16.28
C ALA A 129 -1.21 -0.92 -16.66
N GLU A 130 0.04 -1.21 -17.03
CA GLU A 130 0.50 -2.57 -17.31
C GLU A 130 0.37 -3.47 -16.08
N MET A 131 0.84 -3.00 -14.91
CA MET A 131 0.67 -3.76 -13.67
C MET A 131 -0.81 -3.97 -13.34
N LEU A 132 -1.65 -2.93 -13.43
CA LEU A 132 -3.08 -3.07 -13.13
C LEU A 132 -3.78 -4.08 -14.05
N ALA A 133 -3.40 -4.13 -15.33
CA ALA A 133 -3.95 -5.09 -16.29
C ALA A 133 -3.58 -6.54 -15.96
N GLN A 134 -2.47 -6.75 -15.26
CA GLN A 134 -1.90 -8.06 -14.96
C GLN A 134 -2.04 -8.45 -13.47
N ALA A 135 -2.45 -7.52 -12.60
CA ALA A 135 -2.53 -7.73 -11.17
C ALA A 135 -3.60 -8.78 -10.81
N ASP A 136 -3.26 -9.58 -9.81
CA ASP A 136 -4.18 -10.48 -9.11
C ASP A 136 -4.78 -9.80 -7.88
N VAL A 137 -3.98 -8.92 -7.24
CA VAL A 137 -4.37 -8.22 -6.02
C VAL A 137 -3.99 -6.73 -6.09
N LEU A 138 -4.95 -5.87 -5.76
CA LEU A 138 -4.79 -4.42 -5.62
C LEU A 138 -4.96 -4.04 -4.15
N PHE A 139 -3.91 -3.56 -3.50
CA PHE A 139 -3.98 -3.00 -2.15
C PHE A 139 -4.20 -1.49 -2.21
N LEU A 140 -5.21 -1.01 -1.47
CA LEU A 140 -5.60 0.39 -1.40
C LEU A 140 -5.52 0.87 0.05
N THR A 141 -4.55 1.76 0.33
CA THR A 141 -4.30 2.27 1.69
C THR A 141 -4.82 3.70 1.83
N PHE A 142 -6.02 3.86 2.37
CA PHE A 142 -6.60 5.18 2.64
C PHE A 142 -6.00 5.83 3.89
N SER A 143 -6.01 7.16 3.98
CA SER A 143 -5.48 7.89 5.15
C SER A 143 -6.41 8.99 5.67
N THR A 144 -6.99 9.80 4.78
CA THR A 144 -7.83 10.96 5.12
C THR A 144 -8.92 11.19 4.06
N THR A 145 -9.97 11.94 4.41
CA THR A 145 -10.95 12.46 3.45
C THR A 145 -10.70 13.93 3.10
N HIS A 146 -9.73 14.59 3.74
CA HIS A 146 -9.29 15.93 3.36
C HIS A 146 -8.53 15.92 2.03
N LEU A 147 -8.81 16.94 1.24
CA LEU A 147 -8.20 17.12 -0.07
C LEU A 147 -7.97 18.61 -0.36
N TYR A 148 -7.19 18.85 -1.42
CA TYR A 148 -6.89 20.18 -1.91
C TYR A 148 -7.32 20.29 -3.36
N ARG A 149 -7.97 21.39 -3.68
CA ARG A 149 -8.34 21.78 -5.05
C ARG A 149 -7.52 22.98 -5.48
N LEU A 150 -7.22 23.09 -6.76
CA LEU A 150 -6.64 24.35 -7.28
C LEU A 150 -7.69 25.46 -7.19
N ALA A 151 -7.32 26.62 -6.65
CA ALA A 151 -8.23 27.75 -6.52
C ALA A 151 -8.78 28.22 -7.88
N GLU A 152 -7.93 28.23 -8.90
CA GLU A 152 -8.30 28.62 -10.27
C GLU A 152 -9.03 27.51 -11.05
N ARG A 153 -8.98 26.27 -10.57
CA ARG A 153 -9.61 25.09 -11.19
C ARG A 153 -10.21 24.18 -10.12
N PRO A 154 -11.40 24.50 -9.59
CA PRO A 154 -11.99 23.80 -8.45
C PRO A 154 -12.36 22.33 -8.74
N ASP A 155 -12.47 21.96 -10.01
CA ASP A 155 -12.65 20.57 -10.45
C ASP A 155 -11.38 19.72 -10.28
N VAL A 156 -10.21 20.35 -10.19
CA VAL A 156 -8.91 19.67 -10.10
C VAL A 156 -8.53 19.43 -8.64
N VAL A 157 -8.59 18.16 -8.24
CA VAL A 157 -8.05 17.69 -6.95
C VAL A 157 -6.58 17.34 -7.12
N VAL A 158 -5.72 17.95 -6.31
CA VAL A 158 -4.28 17.72 -6.37
C VAL A 158 -3.86 16.54 -5.49
N ALA A 159 -2.88 15.77 -5.95
CA ALA A 159 -2.24 14.69 -5.20
C ALA A 159 -1.24 15.23 -4.17
N ASN A 160 -0.55 16.32 -4.51
CA ASN A 160 0.47 16.95 -3.68
C ASN A 160 0.47 18.46 -3.91
N CYS A 161 0.61 19.25 -2.85
CA CYS A 161 0.69 20.71 -2.94
C CYS A 161 2.09 21.21 -3.32
N HIS A 162 3.10 20.34 -3.35
CA HIS A 162 4.49 20.63 -3.75
C HIS A 162 5.15 21.81 -3.02
N LYS A 163 4.73 22.05 -1.77
CA LYS A 163 5.13 23.22 -0.97
C LYS A 163 4.83 24.57 -1.65
N ALA A 164 3.91 24.60 -2.62
CA ALA A 164 3.39 25.84 -3.19
C ALA A 164 2.60 26.63 -2.14
N SER A 165 2.37 27.90 -2.45
CA SER A 165 1.68 28.81 -1.55
C SER A 165 0.25 28.34 -1.24
N ALA A 166 -0.21 28.57 -0.01
CA ALA A 166 -1.49 28.06 0.46
C ALA A 166 -2.69 28.65 -0.30
N ASP A 167 -2.56 29.89 -0.80
CA ASP A 167 -3.56 30.58 -1.64
C ASP A 167 -3.76 29.94 -3.02
N THR A 168 -2.84 29.08 -3.46
CA THR A 168 -3.01 28.27 -4.68
C THR A 168 -4.13 27.23 -4.53
N PHE A 169 -4.53 26.91 -3.29
CA PHE A 169 -5.44 25.82 -3.00
C PHE A 169 -6.67 26.26 -2.21
N VAL A 170 -7.77 25.58 -2.50
CA VAL A 170 -8.95 25.53 -1.63
C VAL A 170 -8.95 24.19 -0.93
N GLU A 171 -8.99 24.23 0.40
CA GLU A 171 -9.14 23.02 1.21
C GLU A 171 -10.59 22.53 1.19
N ASP A 172 -10.76 21.22 1.10
CA ASP A 172 -12.08 20.58 1.08
C ASP A 172 -12.00 19.25 1.85
N ASN A 173 -13.15 18.70 2.24
CA ASN A 173 -13.25 17.40 2.89
C ASN A 173 -14.43 16.64 2.27
N ASP A 174 -14.11 15.53 1.62
CA ASP A 174 -15.11 14.74 0.93
C ASP A 174 -16.18 14.19 1.88
N SER A 175 -17.45 14.31 1.46
CA SER A 175 -18.56 13.67 2.16
C SER A 175 -18.54 12.16 1.92
N LEU A 176 -19.05 11.39 2.89
CA LEU A 176 -19.18 9.94 2.75
C LEU A 176 -20.02 9.55 1.52
N ALA A 177 -21.11 10.27 1.26
CA ALA A 177 -21.97 10.03 0.09
C ALA A 177 -21.19 10.20 -1.23
N ALA A 178 -20.44 11.31 -1.37
CA ALA A 178 -19.64 11.56 -2.57
C ALA A 178 -18.53 10.50 -2.77
N LEU A 179 -17.94 9.99 -1.69
CA LEU A 179 -16.96 8.91 -1.76
C LEU A 179 -17.60 7.59 -2.15
N LEU A 180 -18.78 7.26 -1.62
CA LEU A 180 -19.50 6.04 -1.97
C LEU A 180 -19.83 6.00 -3.46
N ASP A 181 -20.37 7.09 -4.01
CA ASP A 181 -20.70 7.18 -5.44
C ASP A 181 -19.45 7.04 -6.32
N LEU A 182 -18.38 7.73 -5.94
CA LEU A 182 -17.09 7.65 -6.64
C LEU A 182 -16.51 6.24 -6.61
N TRP A 183 -16.51 5.59 -5.46
CA TRP A 183 -15.86 4.30 -5.28
C TRP A 183 -16.67 3.15 -5.84
N ARG A 184 -18.01 3.16 -5.72
CA ARG A 184 -18.86 2.16 -6.39
C ARG A 184 -18.65 2.17 -7.90
N SER A 185 -18.73 3.34 -8.51
CA SER A 185 -18.46 3.47 -9.96
C SER A 185 -17.02 3.15 -10.33
N THR A 186 -16.05 3.35 -9.43
CA THR A 186 -14.64 2.95 -9.68
C THR A 186 -14.45 1.43 -9.59
N LEU A 187 -15.09 0.76 -8.62
CA LEU A 187 -15.09 -0.70 -8.52
C LEU A 187 -15.81 -1.33 -9.71
N GLU A 188 -16.95 -0.80 -10.16
CA GLU A 188 -17.64 -1.26 -11.37
C GLU A 188 -16.71 -1.21 -12.60
N LEU A 189 -15.98 -0.11 -12.79
CA LEU A 189 -15.00 0.02 -13.86
C LEU A 189 -13.86 -1.00 -13.72
N LEU A 190 -13.34 -1.21 -12.51
CA LEU A 190 -12.31 -2.22 -12.26
C LEU A 190 -12.81 -3.62 -12.59
N ARG A 191 -14.02 -3.98 -12.16
CA ARG A 191 -14.64 -5.28 -12.44
C ARG A 191 -14.89 -5.50 -13.93
N ALA A 192 -15.29 -4.47 -14.65
CA ALA A 192 -15.48 -4.54 -16.11
C ALA A 192 -14.17 -4.88 -16.86
N HIS A 193 -13.01 -4.44 -16.35
CA HIS A 193 -11.71 -4.72 -16.98
C HIS A 193 -11.03 -5.96 -16.38
N ARG A 194 -11.22 -6.22 -15.09
CA ARG A 194 -10.60 -7.28 -14.29
C ARG A 194 -11.61 -7.90 -13.33
N PRO A 195 -12.48 -8.82 -13.80
CA PRO A 195 -13.53 -9.42 -12.98
C PRO A 195 -13.00 -10.11 -11.71
N ASP A 196 -11.85 -10.77 -11.82
CA ASP A 196 -11.26 -11.57 -10.74
C ASP A 196 -10.29 -10.81 -9.82
N LEU A 197 -9.98 -9.53 -10.12
CA LEU A 197 -9.02 -8.74 -9.35
C LEU A 197 -9.47 -8.61 -7.88
N ARG A 198 -8.66 -9.10 -6.95
CA ARG A 198 -8.92 -8.91 -5.52
C ARG A 198 -8.56 -7.48 -5.12
N VAL A 199 -9.48 -6.77 -4.47
CA VAL A 199 -9.25 -5.41 -3.99
C VAL A 199 -9.19 -5.44 -2.48
N ILE A 200 -8.03 -5.11 -1.91
CA ILE A 200 -7.82 -5.15 -0.46
C ILE A 200 -7.70 -3.73 0.03
N PHE A 201 -8.75 -3.27 0.72
CA PHE A 201 -8.72 -2.01 1.41
C PHE A 201 -7.96 -2.16 2.73
N THR A 202 -7.21 -1.14 3.09
CA THR A 202 -6.62 -0.99 4.42
C THR A 202 -6.64 0.49 4.81
N LEU A 203 -6.65 0.74 6.11
CA LEU A 203 -6.61 2.09 6.63
C LEU A 203 -5.23 2.35 7.22
N SER A 204 -4.62 3.46 6.82
CA SER A 204 -3.30 3.86 7.29
C SER A 204 -3.32 4.09 8.82
N PRO A 205 -2.42 3.43 9.57
CA PRO A 205 -2.24 3.67 11.00
C PRO A 205 -1.56 5.01 11.30
N TYR A 206 -1.15 5.76 10.27
CA TYR A 206 -0.64 7.13 10.44
C TYR A 206 -1.64 8.04 11.13
N ARG A 207 -1.16 8.79 12.12
CA ARG A 207 -1.95 9.78 12.88
C ARG A 207 -1.87 11.14 12.19
N TYR A 208 -2.90 11.50 11.45
CA TYR A 208 -2.93 12.75 10.69
C TYR A 208 -3.23 13.95 11.59
N ARG A 209 -2.18 14.56 12.17
CA ARG A 209 -2.34 15.61 13.20
C ARG A 209 -2.67 17.02 12.65
N LYS A 210 -2.53 17.27 11.34
CA LYS A 210 -2.64 18.63 10.77
C LYS A 210 -3.90 19.39 11.20
N TYR A 211 -5.05 18.70 11.31
CA TYR A 211 -6.34 19.27 11.73
C TYR A 211 -6.77 18.87 13.14
N GLY A 212 -5.84 18.36 13.94
CA GLY A 212 -6.12 17.79 15.26
C GLY A 212 -6.51 16.31 15.21
N LEU A 213 -6.29 15.65 16.34
CA LEU A 213 -6.53 14.21 16.47
C LEU A 213 -8.02 13.85 16.37
N HIS A 214 -8.92 14.73 16.83
CA HIS A 214 -10.37 14.51 16.68
C HIS A 214 -10.77 14.42 15.21
N THR A 215 -10.37 15.40 14.40
CA THR A 215 -10.63 15.40 12.95
C THR A 215 -10.03 14.18 12.27
N SER A 216 -8.81 13.78 12.66
CA SER A 216 -8.20 12.54 12.15
C SER A 216 -9.05 11.31 12.46
N GLN A 217 -9.63 11.20 13.65
CA GLN A 217 -10.52 10.09 14.00
C GLN A 217 -11.85 10.15 13.24
N VAL A 218 -12.41 11.34 13.03
CA VAL A 218 -13.64 11.53 12.24
C VAL A 218 -13.43 11.09 10.79
N ASP A 219 -12.33 11.50 10.17
CA ASP A 219 -11.98 11.06 8.82
C ASP A 219 -11.80 9.54 8.73
N LYS A 220 -11.10 8.94 9.69
CA LYS A 220 -10.92 7.49 9.73
C LYS A 220 -12.25 6.77 9.92
N ALA A 221 -13.14 7.27 10.76
CA ALA A 221 -14.49 6.73 10.91
C ALA A 221 -15.28 6.79 9.58
N LYS A 222 -15.21 7.90 8.83
CA LYS A 222 -15.82 7.99 7.49
C LYS A 222 -15.21 6.97 6.53
N LEU A 223 -13.89 6.80 6.53
CA LEU A 223 -13.21 5.84 5.67
C LEU A 223 -13.53 4.39 6.04
N PHE A 224 -13.72 4.09 7.33
CA PHE A 224 -14.22 2.79 7.77
C PHE A 224 -15.63 2.52 7.22
N LEU A 225 -16.55 3.47 7.37
CA LEU A 225 -17.91 3.33 6.83
C LEU A 225 -17.91 3.19 5.31
N LEU A 226 -17.01 3.89 4.62
CA LEU A 226 -16.80 3.73 3.18
C LEU A 226 -16.35 2.30 2.86
N ILE A 227 -15.28 1.82 3.50
CA ILE A 227 -14.71 0.49 3.25
C ILE A 227 -15.77 -0.58 3.52
N ASP A 228 -16.44 -0.53 4.66
CA ASP A 228 -17.46 -1.49 5.06
C ASP A 228 -18.59 -1.59 4.03
N ALA A 229 -19.10 -0.43 3.58
CA ALA A 229 -20.13 -0.38 2.55
C ALA A 229 -19.65 -0.92 1.20
N LEU A 230 -18.38 -0.73 0.83
CA LEU A 230 -17.83 -1.28 -0.41
C LEU A 230 -17.64 -2.80 -0.32
N THR A 231 -17.06 -3.30 0.77
CA THR A 231 -16.81 -4.74 0.99
C THR A 231 -18.10 -5.53 1.19
N ALA A 232 -19.16 -4.90 1.71
CA ALA A 232 -20.47 -5.55 1.81
C ALA A 232 -21.13 -5.80 0.45
N THR A 233 -20.77 -5.03 -0.58
CA THR A 233 -21.41 -5.11 -1.92
C THR A 233 -20.54 -5.77 -2.99
N ASP A 234 -19.20 -5.76 -2.83
CA ASP A 234 -18.27 -6.37 -3.78
C ASP A 234 -17.56 -7.58 -3.16
N VAL A 235 -17.95 -8.79 -3.59
CA VAL A 235 -17.41 -10.08 -3.08
C VAL A 235 -15.91 -10.27 -3.35
N HIS A 236 -15.34 -9.48 -4.26
CA HIS A 236 -13.90 -9.48 -4.55
C HIS A 236 -13.13 -8.42 -3.75
N SER A 237 -13.81 -7.62 -2.93
CA SER A 237 -13.20 -6.68 -2.01
C SER A 237 -13.08 -7.26 -0.60
N SER A 238 -12.02 -6.91 0.12
CA SER A 238 -11.83 -7.30 1.51
C SER A 238 -11.08 -6.20 2.27
N TYR A 239 -11.13 -6.27 3.60
CA TYR A 239 -10.44 -5.34 4.48
C TYR A 239 -9.28 -6.01 5.21
N PHE A 240 -8.12 -5.35 5.26
CA PHE A 240 -7.01 -5.71 6.12
C PHE A 240 -6.84 -4.65 7.23
N PRO A 241 -6.94 -5.03 8.53
CA PRO A 241 -7.05 -4.11 9.66
C PRO A 241 -5.70 -3.61 10.17
N ALA A 242 -4.91 -2.96 9.32
CA ALA A 242 -3.61 -2.40 9.73
C ALA A 242 -3.74 -1.30 10.79
N TYR A 243 -4.85 -0.55 10.78
CA TYR A 243 -5.10 0.53 11.74
C TYR A 243 -5.32 -0.04 13.14
N GLU A 244 -6.20 -1.03 13.27
CA GLU A 244 -6.56 -1.70 14.51
C GLU A 244 -5.37 -2.49 15.07
N ILE A 245 -4.58 -3.15 14.21
CA ILE A 245 -3.35 -3.82 14.67
C ILE A 245 -2.43 -2.80 15.35
N LEU A 246 -2.26 -1.59 14.81
CA LEU A 246 -1.45 -0.59 15.50
C LEU A 246 -2.15 -0.06 16.76
N MET A 247 -3.44 0.29 16.66
CA MET A 247 -4.12 1.06 17.69
C MET A 247 -4.54 0.22 18.91
N ASP A 248 -4.89 -1.04 18.70
CA ASP A 248 -5.50 -1.91 19.70
C ASP A 248 -4.57 -3.05 20.15
N GLU A 249 -3.81 -3.64 19.22
CA GLU A 249 -2.85 -4.70 19.53
C GLU A 249 -1.47 -4.14 19.92
N LEU A 250 -0.94 -3.18 19.17
CA LEU A 250 0.33 -2.48 19.45
C LEU A 250 0.11 -1.16 20.19
N ARG A 251 -0.71 -1.19 21.25
CA ARG A 251 -1.25 -0.02 21.96
C ARG A 251 -0.24 0.70 22.88
N ASP A 252 0.93 1.09 22.36
CA ASP A 252 2.00 1.78 23.10
C ASP A 252 2.79 2.76 22.19
N TYR A 253 3.21 3.91 22.73
CA TYR A 253 3.99 4.92 22.00
C TYR A 253 5.35 4.40 21.49
N ARG A 254 5.90 3.33 22.09
CA ARG A 254 7.12 2.66 21.61
C ARG A 254 7.01 2.20 20.16
N PHE A 255 5.78 2.00 19.67
CA PHE A 255 5.51 1.56 18.31
C PHE A 255 5.40 2.70 17.30
N TYR A 256 5.71 3.94 17.70
CA TYR A 256 5.77 5.11 16.83
C TYR A 256 7.21 5.60 16.63
N LYS A 257 7.48 6.22 15.48
CA LYS A 257 8.70 6.99 15.23
C LYS A 257 8.75 8.21 16.18
N PRO A 258 9.91 8.90 16.34
CA PRO A 258 10.06 10.02 17.27
C PRO A 258 9.04 11.17 17.10
N ASP A 259 8.39 11.29 15.94
CA ASP A 259 7.32 12.25 15.71
C ASP A 259 5.99 11.91 16.41
N MET A 260 5.85 10.70 16.95
CA MET A 260 4.65 10.16 17.60
C MET A 260 3.43 10.04 16.66
N LEU A 261 3.65 10.09 15.35
CA LEU A 261 2.61 10.04 14.31
C LEU A 261 2.76 8.86 13.36
N HIS A 262 3.99 8.55 12.93
CA HIS A 262 4.26 7.44 12.03
C HIS A 262 4.54 6.16 12.81
N PRO A 263 4.10 4.98 12.32
CA PRO A 263 4.50 3.71 12.91
C PRO A 263 6.02 3.53 12.83
N SER A 264 6.61 3.01 13.89
CA SER A 264 8.03 2.59 13.96
C SER A 264 8.31 1.43 13.01
N GLU A 265 9.59 1.19 12.71
CA GLU A 265 10.01 0.03 11.91
C GLU A 265 9.54 -1.30 12.52
N GLN A 266 9.59 -1.43 13.85
CA GLN A 266 9.09 -2.62 14.55
C GLN A 266 7.59 -2.82 14.31
N ALA A 267 6.80 -1.75 14.37
CA ALA A 267 5.36 -1.81 14.15
C ALA A 267 5.00 -2.14 12.69
N VAL A 268 5.70 -1.52 11.73
CA VAL A 268 5.56 -1.85 10.30
C VAL A 268 5.89 -3.31 10.07
N HIS A 269 7.00 -3.80 10.63
CA HIS A 269 7.40 -5.20 10.47
C HIS A 269 6.36 -6.16 11.04
N TYR A 270 5.83 -5.87 12.23
CA TYR A 270 4.78 -6.68 12.83
C TYR A 270 3.50 -6.72 11.98
N ILE A 271 3.04 -5.57 11.48
CA ILE A 271 1.88 -5.52 10.59
C ILE A 271 2.15 -6.28 9.28
N TRP A 272 3.38 -6.21 8.76
CA TRP A 272 3.81 -7.00 7.61
C TRP A 272 3.72 -8.50 7.88
N GLU A 273 4.18 -8.98 9.04
CA GLU A 273 4.05 -10.39 9.42
C GLU A 273 2.58 -10.81 9.49
N ARG A 274 1.71 -9.98 10.09
CA ARG A 274 0.26 -10.22 10.12
C ARG A 274 -0.33 -10.33 8.71
N LEU A 275 0.09 -9.48 7.78
CA LEU A 275 -0.35 -9.52 6.38
C LEU A 275 0.15 -10.77 5.65
N ARG A 276 1.45 -11.08 5.80
CA ARG A 276 2.10 -12.27 5.23
C ARG A 276 1.36 -13.54 5.67
N ASP A 277 1.18 -13.72 6.97
CA ASP A 277 0.56 -14.92 7.52
C ASP A 277 -0.92 -15.04 7.13
N TRP A 278 -1.58 -13.90 6.88
CA TRP A 278 -2.96 -13.86 6.43
C TRP A 278 -3.14 -14.34 4.99
N CYS A 279 -2.31 -13.86 4.06
CA CYS A 279 -2.56 -14.03 2.63
C CYS A 279 -1.49 -14.81 1.84
N PHE A 280 -0.37 -15.23 2.42
CA PHE A 280 0.65 -15.97 1.66
C PHE A 280 0.34 -17.47 1.59
N SER A 281 0.59 -18.07 0.43
CA SER A 281 0.61 -19.52 0.28
C SER A 281 1.89 -20.11 0.89
N PRO A 282 1.89 -21.41 1.27
CA PRO A 282 3.10 -22.09 1.71
C PRO A 282 4.27 -21.99 0.72
N ALA A 283 3.98 -22.03 -0.58
CA ALA A 283 4.97 -21.87 -1.63
C ALA A 283 5.59 -20.46 -1.65
N LEU A 284 4.79 -19.41 -1.41
CA LEU A 284 5.31 -18.05 -1.35
C LEU A 284 6.15 -17.82 -0.08
N LEU A 285 5.76 -18.40 1.06
CA LEU A 285 6.55 -18.35 2.29
C LEU A 285 7.93 -19.03 2.10
N GLU A 286 7.94 -20.19 1.44
CA GLU A 286 9.19 -20.90 1.11
C GLU A 286 10.07 -20.07 0.16
N PHE A 287 9.47 -19.52 -0.90
CA PHE A 287 10.13 -18.62 -1.85
C PHE A 287 10.77 -17.42 -1.16
N GLU A 288 10.00 -16.68 -0.34
CA GLU A 288 10.46 -15.50 0.40
C GLU A 288 11.65 -15.86 1.29
N CYS A 289 11.55 -16.97 2.03
CA CYS A 289 12.59 -17.42 2.95
C CYS A 289 13.92 -17.71 2.23
N GLU A 290 13.85 -18.49 1.14
CA GLU A 290 15.03 -18.80 0.32
C GLU A 290 15.65 -17.54 -0.29
N ARG A 291 14.81 -16.64 -0.82
CA ARG A 291 15.27 -15.39 -1.43
C ARG A 291 15.88 -14.43 -0.41
N ALA A 292 15.29 -14.31 0.78
CA ALA A 292 15.81 -13.49 1.86
C ALA A 292 17.18 -13.99 2.35
N ALA A 293 17.40 -15.32 2.37
CA ALA A 293 18.72 -15.89 2.67
C ALA A 293 19.75 -15.51 1.59
N LEU A 294 19.41 -15.65 0.31
CA LEU A 294 20.29 -15.28 -0.81
C LEU A 294 20.64 -13.79 -0.80
N ARG A 295 19.67 -12.90 -0.54
CA ARG A 295 19.91 -11.45 -0.47
C ARG A 295 20.82 -11.08 0.71
N ARG A 296 20.66 -11.73 1.86
CA ARG A 296 21.55 -11.53 3.02
C ARG A 296 22.99 -11.97 2.72
N GLU A 297 23.16 -13.08 2.02
CA GLU A 297 24.47 -13.56 1.59
C GLU A 297 25.12 -12.59 0.60
N ALA A 298 24.37 -12.11 -0.41
CA ALA A 298 24.87 -11.15 -1.39
C ALA A 298 25.21 -9.78 -0.77
N ALA A 299 24.56 -9.40 0.33
CA ALA A 299 24.87 -8.17 1.06
C ALA A 299 26.10 -8.30 1.98
N HIS A 300 26.62 -9.51 2.19
CA HIS A 300 27.78 -9.74 3.03
C HIS A 300 29.03 -9.09 2.43
N ARG A 301 29.70 -8.25 3.22
CA ARG A 301 30.98 -7.63 2.83
C ARG A 301 32.14 -8.42 3.46
N PRO A 302 32.94 -9.14 2.67
CA PRO A 302 34.04 -9.95 3.20
C PRO A 302 35.15 -9.06 3.77
N LEU A 303 35.70 -9.44 4.93
CA LEU A 303 36.87 -8.77 5.52
C LEU A 303 38.17 -9.06 4.74
N HIS A 304 38.26 -10.23 4.12
CA HIS A 304 39.40 -10.67 3.30
C HIS A 304 38.89 -11.27 1.97
N PRO A 305 38.67 -10.44 0.93
CA PRO A 305 38.13 -10.89 -0.35
C PRO A 305 38.98 -11.97 -1.03
N ASP A 306 40.31 -11.92 -0.88
CA ASP A 306 41.20 -12.87 -1.57
C ASP A 306 41.40 -14.20 -0.83
N SER A 307 40.73 -14.39 0.31
CA SER A 307 40.86 -15.61 1.12
C SER A 307 40.17 -16.82 0.49
N ASP A 308 40.72 -18.02 0.71
CA ASP A 308 40.10 -19.28 0.28
C ASP A 308 38.71 -19.49 0.89
N ALA A 309 38.50 -18.99 2.12
CA ALA A 309 37.20 -19.00 2.77
C ALA A 309 36.16 -18.17 2.01
N HIS A 310 36.53 -16.98 1.52
CA HIS A 310 35.63 -16.16 0.69
C HIS A 310 35.37 -16.82 -0.67
N ARG A 311 36.39 -17.35 -1.34
CA ARG A 311 36.20 -18.09 -2.60
C ARG A 311 35.24 -19.28 -2.45
N THR A 312 35.34 -20.03 -1.36
CA THR A 312 34.45 -21.15 -1.04
C THR A 312 33.02 -20.67 -0.76
N PHE A 313 32.87 -19.55 -0.05
CA PHE A 313 31.57 -18.93 0.20
C PHE A 313 30.89 -18.50 -1.12
N GLU A 314 31.62 -17.82 -2.00
CA GLU A 314 31.13 -17.37 -3.32
C GLU A 314 30.71 -18.55 -4.22
N GLN A 315 31.44 -19.67 -4.18
CA GLN A 315 31.05 -20.87 -4.90
C GLN A 315 29.72 -21.43 -4.36
N LYS A 316 29.59 -21.60 -3.04
CA LYS A 316 28.35 -22.09 -2.41
C LYS A 316 27.17 -21.16 -2.66
N HIS A 317 27.40 -19.85 -2.63
CA HIS A 317 26.36 -18.87 -2.94
C HIS A 317 25.86 -19.00 -4.38
N ARG A 318 26.77 -19.15 -5.36
CA ARG A 318 26.41 -19.39 -6.77
C ARG A 318 25.64 -20.68 -6.98
N GLU A 319 26.05 -21.77 -6.32
CA GLU A 319 25.34 -23.06 -6.37
C GLU A 319 23.91 -22.93 -5.84
N ARG A 320 23.72 -22.26 -4.70
CA ARG A 320 22.39 -22.01 -4.13
C ARG A 320 21.54 -21.10 -5.01
N LEU A 321 22.14 -20.08 -5.62
CA LEU A 321 21.45 -19.21 -6.57
C LEU A 321 20.98 -19.99 -7.81
N GLN A 322 21.79 -20.94 -8.29
CA GLN A 322 21.42 -21.81 -9.41
C GLN A 322 20.26 -22.73 -9.03
N LEU A 323 20.30 -23.36 -7.85
CA LEU A 323 19.20 -24.20 -7.35
C LEU A 323 17.91 -23.39 -7.18
N PHE A 324 18.01 -22.18 -6.64
CA PHE A 324 16.86 -21.27 -6.52
C PHE A 324 16.24 -20.95 -7.88
N ARG A 325 17.06 -20.62 -8.89
CA ARG A 325 16.58 -20.38 -10.27
C ARG A 325 15.96 -21.61 -10.90
N GLN A 326 16.47 -22.81 -10.63
CA GLN A 326 15.89 -24.06 -11.13
C GLN A 326 14.52 -24.33 -10.50
N LYS A 327 14.35 -24.02 -9.20
CA LYS A 327 13.11 -24.23 -8.47
C LYS A 327 12.03 -23.20 -8.83
N TRP A 328 12.40 -21.92 -8.92
CA TRP A 328 11.44 -20.81 -9.01
C TRP A 328 11.46 -20.05 -10.35
N GLY A 329 12.38 -20.36 -11.25
CA GLY A 329 12.58 -19.66 -12.52
C GLY A 329 13.63 -18.54 -12.47
N THR A 330 14.08 -18.09 -13.64
CA THR A 330 15.18 -17.10 -13.75
C THR A 330 14.75 -15.67 -13.45
N ALA A 331 13.48 -15.33 -13.64
CA ALA A 331 12.89 -14.02 -13.34
C ALA A 331 12.57 -13.80 -11.84
N ALA A 332 12.92 -14.77 -10.99
CA ALA A 332 12.60 -14.78 -9.57
C ALA A 332 13.45 -13.87 -8.68
N ILE A 333 14.64 -13.45 -9.14
CA ILE A 333 15.65 -12.79 -8.31
C ILE A 333 15.46 -11.29 -8.30
#